data_AF-A0A2T6F7R3-F1
#
_entry.id   AF-A0A2T6F7R3-F1
#
_cell.length_a   1.000
_cell.length_b   1.000
_cell.length_c   1.000
_cell.angle_alpha   90.00
_cell.angle_beta   90.00
_cell.angle_gamma   90.00
#
_symmetry.space_group_name_H-M   'P 1'
#
loop_
_entity.id
_entity.type
_entity.pdbx_description
1 polymer ?
#
loop_
_entity_poly.entity_id
_entity_poly.type
_entity_poly.pdbx_seq_one_letter_code
_entity_poly.pdbx_strand_id
1 'polypeptide(L)'
;MTISVFRAGSRKPHLAAGFTLLEVLVALVIVGTALGASLRAIGSLAKNGSGLRVTMMATWSAENQLTQIRLAHIWPPLGDASFSCPQDGWQLRCEQHVLATPNPYFRRVEVQVFDDADPLRQIVKLTQVVSNGA
;
A
#
# COMPACT_ATOMS: atom_id res chain seq x y z
N MET A 1 -69.86 -4.89 42.87
CA MET A 1 -68.70 -5.51 42.22
C MET A 1 -68.10 -4.46 41.30
N THR A 2 -66.92 -3.98 41.70
CA THR A 2 -65.86 -3.30 40.94
C THR A 2 -66.16 -2.04 40.13
N ILE A 3 -65.67 -0.94 40.71
CA ILE A 3 -65.25 0.31 40.07
C ILE A 3 -64.02 0.04 39.19
N SER A 4 -64.02 0.50 37.94
CA SER A 4 -62.79 0.66 37.14
C SER A 4 -62.64 2.13 36.74
N VAL A 5 -61.75 2.82 37.42
CA VAL A 5 -61.38 4.21 37.16
C VAL A 5 -60.48 4.27 35.93
N PHE A 6 -60.89 5.03 34.91
CA PHE A 6 -60.05 5.35 33.76
C PHE A 6 -59.00 6.38 34.18
N ARG A 7 -57.72 6.00 34.17
CA ARG A 7 -56.60 6.87 34.55
C ARG A 7 -56.21 7.71 33.33
N ALA A 8 -56.57 9.00 33.34
CA ALA A 8 -56.07 9.96 32.36
C ALA A 8 -54.56 10.14 32.54
N GLY A 9 -53.77 9.63 31.60
CA GLY A 9 -52.33 9.85 31.54
C GLY A 9 -52.02 11.33 31.31
N SER A 10 -51.38 11.96 32.29
CA SER A 10 -50.91 13.34 32.21
C SER A 10 -49.77 13.42 31.20
N ARG A 11 -50.04 13.88 29.97
CA ARG A 11 -48.98 14.24 29.01
C ARG A 11 -48.33 15.53 29.50
N LYS A 12 -47.10 15.44 30.01
CA LYS A 12 -46.30 16.63 30.29
C LYS A 12 -46.10 17.39 28.97
N PRO A 13 -46.38 18.69 28.90
CA PRO A 13 -46.05 19.48 27.72
C PRO A 13 -44.53 19.52 27.62
N HIS A 14 -43.99 19.05 26.48
CA HIS A 14 -42.61 19.37 26.12
C HIS A 14 -42.56 20.87 25.86
N LEU A 15 -41.99 21.62 26.80
CA LEU A 15 -41.60 23.01 26.56
C LEU A 15 -40.69 23.00 25.33
N ALA A 16 -41.10 23.70 24.29
CA ALA A 16 -40.26 23.90 23.11
C ALA A 16 -39.01 24.67 23.55
N ALA A 17 -37.89 23.96 23.69
CA ALA A 17 -36.59 24.55 23.96
C ALA A 17 -36.12 25.27 22.69
N GLY A 18 -35.88 26.58 22.78
CA GLY A 18 -35.20 27.32 21.73
C GLY A 18 -33.72 26.91 21.67
N PHE A 19 -33.16 26.82 20.45
CA PHE A 19 -31.73 26.55 20.24
C PHE A 19 -30.90 27.65 20.91
N THR A 20 -30.03 27.27 21.84
CA THR A 20 -29.09 28.23 22.42
C THR A 20 -27.91 28.45 21.46
N LEU A 21 -27.33 29.65 21.47
CA LEU A 21 -26.09 29.92 20.71
C LEU A 21 -24.95 28.97 21.11
N LEU A 22 -24.92 28.57 22.38
CA LEU A 22 -23.92 27.64 22.91
C LEU A 22 -24.07 26.24 22.32
N GLU A 23 -25.30 25.76 22.13
CA GLU A 23 -25.58 24.44 21.56
C GLU A 23 -25.14 24.36 20.09
N VAL A 24 -25.43 25.39 19.29
CA VAL A 24 -24.98 25.46 17.90
C VAL A 24 -23.45 25.55 17.82
N LEU A 25 -22.83 26.32 18.72
CA LEU A 25 -21.36 26.44 18.78
C LEU A 25 -20.72 25.09 19.14
N VAL A 26 -21.23 24.39 20.16
CA VAL A 26 -20.74 23.07 20.54
C VAL A 26 -20.94 22.06 19.41
N ALA A 27 -22.11 22.07 18.74
CA ALA A 27 -22.38 21.22 17.59
C ALA A 27 -21.37 21.48 16.45
N LEU A 28 -21.10 22.74 16.13
CA LEU A 28 -20.12 23.12 15.12
C LEU A 28 -18.70 22.68 15.50
N VAL A 29 -18.33 22.76 16.77
CA VAL A 29 -17.02 22.28 17.25
C VAL A 29 -16.91 20.76 17.09
N ILE A 30 -17.95 20.00 17.44
CA ILE A 30 -17.95 18.54 17.27
C ILE A 30 -17.86 18.17 15.78
N VAL A 31 -18.66 18.81 14.92
CA VAL A 31 -18.64 18.55 13.48
C VAL A 31 -17.29 18.97 12.87
N GLY A 32 -16.78 20.14 13.23
CA GLY A 32 -15.49 20.64 12.74
C GLY A 32 -14.32 19.76 13.14
N THR A 33 -14.30 19.26 14.37
CA THR A 33 -13.25 18.31 14.83
C THR A 33 -13.36 16.96 14.14
N ALA A 34 -14.59 16.43 13.96
CA ALA A 34 -14.82 15.19 13.23
C ALA A 34 -14.34 15.30 11.76
N LEU A 35 -14.72 16.37 11.06
CA LEU A 35 -14.27 16.63 9.68
C LEU A 35 -12.75 16.82 9.60
N GLY A 36 -12.16 17.56 10.54
CA GLY A 36 -10.72 17.73 10.62
C GLY A 36 -9.97 16.40 10.79
N ALA A 37 -10.49 15.49 11.61
CA ALA A 37 -9.95 14.15 11.76
C ALA A 37 -10.09 13.32 10.47
N SER A 38 -11.26 13.37 9.82
CA SER A 38 -11.50 12.67 8.54
C SER A 38 -10.53 13.15 7.44
N LEU A 39 -10.32 14.46 7.32
CA LEU A 39 -9.38 15.01 6.32
C LEU A 39 -7.94 14.55 6.58
N ARG A 40 -7.50 14.48 7.84
CA ARG A 40 -6.18 13.92 8.18
C ARG A 40 -6.08 12.44 7.78
N ALA A 41 -7.12 11.65 8.03
CA ALA A 41 -7.14 10.24 7.64
C ALA A 41 -7.04 10.06 6.12
N ILE A 42 -7.81 10.83 5.35
CA ILE A 42 -7.76 10.83 3.88
C ILE A 42 -6.38 11.26 3.38
N GLY A 43 -5.81 12.33 3.96
CA GLY A 43 -4.47 12.79 3.61
C GLY A 43 -3.38 11.75 3.90
N SER A 44 -3.50 11.00 4.99
CA SER A 44 -2.61 9.88 5.32
C SER A 44 -2.68 8.78 4.25
N LEU A 45 -3.89 8.39 3.84
CA LEU A 45 -4.09 7.39 2.80
C LEU A 45 -3.49 7.82 1.45
N ALA A 46 -3.69 9.08 1.05
CA ALA A 46 -3.13 9.63 -0.19
C ALA A 46 -1.59 9.61 -0.19
N LYS A 47 -0.95 9.98 0.94
CA LYS A 47 0.52 9.93 1.08
C LYS A 47 1.08 8.51 0.99
N ASN A 48 0.36 7.53 1.53
CA ASN A 48 0.79 6.13 1.45
C ASN A 48 0.72 5.57 0.02
N GLY A 49 -0.19 6.10 -0.81
CA GLY A 49 -0.37 5.67 -2.20
C GLY A 49 0.85 5.89 -3.11
N SER A 50 1.60 6.99 -2.93
CA SER A 50 2.75 7.29 -3.79
C SER A 50 3.91 6.33 -3.55
N GLY A 51 4.18 5.97 -2.30
CA GLY A 51 5.21 4.97 -1.96
C GLY A 51 4.86 3.59 -2.51
N LEU A 52 3.58 3.19 -2.38
CA LEU A 52 3.08 1.92 -2.92
C LEU A 52 3.27 1.83 -4.45
N ARG A 53 2.99 2.91 -5.18
CA ARG A 53 3.18 2.93 -6.64
C ARG A 53 4.63 2.68 -7.04
N VAL A 54 5.59 3.29 -6.35
CA VAL A 54 7.03 3.06 -6.61
C VAL A 54 7.40 1.60 -6.39
N THR A 55 6.98 1.04 -5.27
CA THR A 55 7.24 -0.38 -4.96
C THR A 55 6.62 -1.29 -6.03
N MET A 56 5.39 -1.01 -6.49
CA MET A 56 4.75 -1.78 -7.56
C MET A 56 5.55 -1.73 -8.87
N MET A 57 6.00 -0.55 -9.29
CA MET A 57 6.80 -0.39 -10.53
C MET A 57 8.17 -1.08 -10.41
N ALA A 58 8.79 -1.02 -9.23
CA ALA A 58 10.04 -1.74 -8.97
C ALA A 58 9.84 -3.26 -9.00
N THR A 59 8.76 -3.77 -8.39
CA THR A 59 8.40 -5.19 -8.45
C THR A 59 8.18 -5.64 -9.90
N TRP A 60 7.43 -4.86 -10.69
CA TRP A 60 7.19 -5.16 -12.11
C TRP A 60 8.50 -5.24 -12.91
N SER A 61 9.46 -4.35 -12.63
CA SER A 61 10.78 -4.39 -13.27
C SER A 61 11.53 -5.68 -12.97
N ALA A 62 11.54 -6.09 -11.70
CA ALA A 62 12.19 -7.33 -11.28
C ALA A 62 11.50 -8.58 -11.84
N GLU A 63 10.16 -8.61 -11.82
CA GLU A 63 9.37 -9.71 -12.40
C GLU A 63 9.58 -9.83 -13.91
N ASN A 64 9.64 -8.72 -14.64
CA ASN A 64 9.93 -8.73 -16.06
C ASN A 64 11.30 -9.34 -16.35
N GLN A 65 12.33 -9.00 -15.57
CA GLN A 65 13.66 -9.56 -15.76
C GLN A 65 13.66 -11.07 -15.50
N LEU A 66 13.09 -11.51 -14.39
CA LEU A 66 13.01 -12.92 -14.03
C LEU A 66 12.18 -13.73 -15.04
N THR A 67 11.10 -13.13 -15.54
CA THR A 67 10.24 -13.70 -16.56
C THR A 67 10.97 -13.81 -17.90
N GLN A 68 11.75 -12.80 -18.31
CA GLN A 68 12.57 -12.86 -19.52
C GLN A 68 13.55 -14.02 -19.48
N ILE A 69 14.26 -14.22 -18.36
CA ILE A 69 15.19 -15.35 -18.19
C ILE A 69 14.46 -16.68 -18.37
N ARG A 70 13.27 -16.82 -17.77
CA ARG A 70 12.44 -18.02 -17.87
C ARG A 70 11.94 -18.27 -19.29
N LEU A 71 11.35 -17.27 -19.93
CA LEU A 71 10.76 -17.41 -21.27
C LEU A 71 11.82 -17.68 -22.34
N ALA A 72 12.98 -17.05 -22.21
CA ALA A 72 14.10 -17.26 -23.14
C ALA A 72 14.91 -18.52 -22.85
N HIS A 73 14.54 -19.31 -21.82
CA HIS A 73 15.27 -20.52 -21.39
C HIS A 73 16.77 -20.25 -21.20
N ILE A 74 17.09 -19.06 -20.69
CA ILE A 74 18.48 -18.62 -20.53
C ILE A 74 19.08 -19.32 -19.33
N TRP A 75 20.31 -19.82 -19.50
CA TRP A 75 21.17 -20.26 -18.41
C TRP A 75 22.13 -19.13 -18.03
N PRO A 76 21.75 -18.23 -17.09
CA PRO A 76 22.48 -16.98 -16.87
C PRO A 76 23.86 -17.27 -16.25
N PRO A 77 24.95 -16.64 -16.72
CA PRO A 77 26.29 -16.84 -16.16
C PRO A 77 26.33 -16.37 -14.70
N LEU A 78 27.23 -16.97 -13.91
CA LEU A 78 27.46 -16.53 -12.53
C LEU A 78 28.05 -15.12 -12.49
N GLY A 79 27.72 -14.38 -11.43
CA GLY A 79 28.22 -13.03 -11.20
C GLY A 79 27.11 -11.99 -11.17
N ASP A 80 27.55 -10.73 -11.21
CA ASP A 80 26.70 -9.57 -11.00
C ASP A 80 26.60 -8.73 -12.29
N ALA A 81 25.41 -8.23 -12.58
CA ALA A 81 25.16 -7.34 -13.70
C ALA A 81 24.23 -6.20 -13.28
N SER A 82 24.60 -4.96 -13.58
CA SER A 82 23.79 -3.77 -13.32
C SER A 82 23.34 -3.16 -14.64
N PHE A 83 22.06 -2.78 -14.73
CA PHE A 83 21.47 -2.18 -15.93
C PHE A 83 20.28 -1.28 -15.59
N SER A 84 19.95 -0.36 -16.49
CA SER A 84 18.76 0.49 -16.35
C SER A 84 17.49 -0.29 -16.67
N CYS A 85 16.45 -0.14 -15.84
CA CYS A 85 15.17 -0.84 -15.98
C CYS A 85 13.96 0.08 -15.72
N PRO A 86 13.81 1.18 -16.48
CA PRO A 86 12.80 2.21 -16.20
C PRO A 86 11.37 1.70 -16.39
N GLN A 87 10.42 2.27 -15.63
CA GLN A 87 8.98 2.00 -15.74
C GLN A 87 8.18 3.29 -15.68
N ASP A 88 7.31 3.56 -16.65
CA ASP A 88 6.34 4.68 -16.69
C ASP A 88 6.67 5.88 -15.77
N GLY A 89 7.71 6.64 -16.13
CA GLY A 89 8.13 7.85 -15.41
C GLY A 89 9.08 7.63 -14.22
N TRP A 90 9.39 6.39 -13.85
CA TRP A 90 10.35 6.01 -12.81
C TRP A 90 11.66 5.56 -13.43
N GLN A 91 12.73 6.29 -13.11
CA GLN A 91 14.09 5.87 -13.42
C GLN A 91 14.53 4.88 -12.34
N LEU A 92 14.69 3.62 -12.75
CA LEU A 92 15.06 2.52 -11.87
C LEU A 92 16.33 1.86 -12.39
N ARG A 93 17.14 1.38 -11.45
CA ARG A 93 18.36 0.61 -11.74
C ARG A 93 18.19 -0.80 -11.18
N CYS A 94 18.42 -1.80 -12.01
CA CYS A 94 18.32 -3.19 -11.65
C CYS A 94 19.72 -3.79 -11.50
N GLU A 95 19.91 -4.57 -10.45
CA GLU A 95 21.11 -5.38 -10.24
C GLU A 95 20.71 -6.85 -10.17
N GLN A 96 21.27 -7.65 -11.08
CA GLN A 96 21.09 -9.08 -11.15
C GLN A 96 22.30 -9.77 -10.56
N HIS A 97 22.10 -10.58 -9.53
CA HIS A 97 23.12 -11.43 -8.93
C HIS A 97 22.80 -12.89 -9.21
N VAL A 98 23.72 -13.60 -9.85
CA VAL A 98 23.55 -15.01 -10.20
C VAL A 98 24.52 -15.82 -9.35
N LEU A 99 23.96 -16.56 -8.40
CA LEU A 99 24.71 -17.36 -7.44
C LEU A 99 24.60 -18.85 -7.76
N ALA A 100 25.72 -19.55 -7.56
CA ALA A 100 25.75 -21.00 -7.60
C ALA A 100 24.94 -21.57 -6.42
N THR A 101 24.32 -22.73 -6.63
CA THR A 101 23.71 -23.51 -5.55
C THR A 101 24.52 -24.80 -5.34
N PRO A 102 24.31 -25.53 -4.24
CA PRO A 102 24.97 -26.82 -4.05
C PRO A 102 24.68 -27.83 -5.17
N ASN A 103 23.54 -27.70 -5.85
CA ASN A 103 23.22 -28.51 -7.03
C ASN A 103 23.69 -27.78 -8.30
N PRO A 104 24.62 -28.35 -9.09
CA PRO A 104 25.15 -27.69 -10.29
C PRO A 104 24.11 -27.46 -11.39
N TYR A 105 22.97 -28.16 -11.36
CA TYR A 105 21.85 -27.95 -12.29
C TYR A 105 20.96 -26.77 -11.92
N PHE A 106 21.17 -26.14 -10.75
CA PHE A 106 20.39 -24.98 -10.30
C PHE A 106 21.27 -23.76 -10.04
N ARG A 107 20.77 -22.61 -10.47
CA ARG A 107 21.32 -21.29 -10.13
C ARG A 107 20.25 -20.45 -9.45
N ARG A 108 20.67 -19.67 -8.44
CA ARG A 108 19.81 -18.68 -7.79
C ARG A 108 20.05 -17.34 -8.44
N VAL A 109 19.03 -16.77 -9.06
CA VAL A 109 19.05 -15.43 -9.64
C VAL A 109 18.32 -14.51 -8.68
N GLU A 110 18.99 -13.45 -8.26
CA GLU A 110 18.43 -12.39 -7.41
C GLU A 110 18.39 -11.12 -8.24
N VAL A 111 17.22 -10.47 -8.34
CA VAL A 111 17.07 -9.18 -9.01
C VAL A 111 16.70 -8.15 -7.95
N GLN A 112 17.58 -7.17 -7.77
CA GLN A 112 17.42 -6.05 -6.85
C GLN A 112 17.09 -4.82 -7.68
N VAL A 113 16.18 -3.98 -7.20
CA VAL A 113 15.80 -2.74 -7.89
C VAL A 113 16.02 -1.56 -6.96
N PHE A 114 16.75 -0.58 -7.46
CA PHE A 114 17.15 0.64 -6.78
C PHE A 114 16.51 1.84 -7.45
N ASP A 115 16.35 2.91 -6.67
CA ASP A 115 16.06 4.23 -7.21
C ASP A 115 17.31 4.75 -7.95
N ASP A 116 17.16 5.23 -9.18
CA ASP A 116 18.30 5.76 -9.94
C ASP A 116 18.87 7.03 -9.29
N ALA A 117 18.03 7.79 -8.58
CA ALA A 117 18.40 9.00 -7.85
C ALA A 117 19.14 8.71 -6.52
N ASP A 118 18.89 7.56 -5.90
CA ASP A 118 19.56 7.11 -4.68
C ASP A 118 19.95 5.62 -4.81
N PRO A 119 21.16 5.34 -5.32
CA PRO A 119 21.62 3.97 -5.57
C PRO A 119 21.77 3.11 -4.30
N LEU A 120 21.77 3.70 -3.11
CA LEU A 120 21.82 2.95 -1.86
C LEU A 120 20.42 2.50 -1.41
N ARG A 121 19.37 3.09 -1.97
CA ARG A 121 17.99 2.79 -1.62
C ARG A 121 17.47 1.61 -2.45
N GLN A 122 17.62 0.41 -1.91
CA GLN A 122 16.99 -0.78 -2.45
C GLN A 122 15.47 -0.72 -2.20
N ILE A 123 14.66 -0.78 -3.27
CA ILE A 123 13.20 -0.72 -3.21
C ILE A 123 12.62 -2.13 -3.04
N VAL A 124 13.09 -3.08 -3.85
CA VAL A 124 12.63 -4.48 -3.81
C VAL A 124 13.77 -5.42 -4.20
N LYS A 125 13.68 -6.67 -3.74
CA LYS A 125 14.53 -7.78 -4.15
C LYS A 125 13.68 -9.01 -4.37
N LEU A 126 13.75 -9.58 -5.56
CA LEU A 126 13.11 -10.84 -5.92
C LEU A 126 14.16 -11.90 -6.18
N THR A 127 13.83 -13.14 -5.85
CA THR A 127 14.73 -14.28 -6.00
C THR A 127 14.01 -15.40 -6.71
N GLN A 128 14.66 -15.96 -7.73
CA GLN A 128 14.16 -17.12 -8.47
C GLN A 128 15.27 -18.14 -8.65
N VAL A 129 14.91 -19.42 -8.62
CA VAL A 129 15.81 -20.51 -8.98
C VAL A 129 15.56 -20.89 -10.44
N VAL A 130 16.63 -21.02 -11.22
CA VAL A 130 16.61 -21.42 -12.63
C VAL A 130 17.31 -22.77 -12.76
N SER A 131 16.80 -23.65 -13.63
CA SER A 131 17.35 -24.99 -13.89
C SER A 131 17.94 -25.11 -15.30
N ASN A 132 19.07 -25.80 -15.42
CA ASN A 132 19.68 -26.15 -16.71
C ASN A 132 19.10 -27.50 -17.20
N GLY A 133 17.92 -27.49 -17.80
CA GLY A 133 17.30 -28.73 -18.30
C GLY A 133 15.77 -28.74 -18.44
N ALA A 134 15.13 -27.59 -18.58
CA ALA A 134 13.72 -27.46 -18.96
C ALA A 134 13.63 -26.90 -20.38
#